data_AF-A0A662RG59-F1
#
_entry.id   AF-A0A662RG59-F1
#
_cell.length_a   1.000
_cell.length_b   1.000
_cell.length_c   1.000
_cell.angle_alpha   90.00
_cell.angle_beta   90.00
_cell.angle_gamma   90.00
#
_symmetry.space_group_name_H-M   'P 1'
#
loop_
_entity.id
_entity.type
_entity.pdbx_description
1 polymer ?
#
loop_
_entity_poly.entity_id
_entity_poly.type
_entity_poly.pdbx_seq_one_letter_code
_entity_poly.pdbx_strand_id
1 'polypeptide(L)' 'MDQETVTVGSILKRKTKSISQTVKVDRDGGYGIEAVLFEDDRRVDQKTMRISGIGDLTPTVYDIGLDA' A
#
# COMPACT_ATOMS: atom_id res chain seq x y z
N MET A 1 5.99 15.98 9.05
CA MET A 1 5.31 15.05 8.15
C MET A 1 6.40 14.32 7.41
N ASP A 2 6.55 13.01 7.63
CA ASP A 2 7.47 12.20 6.84
C ASP A 2 6.81 11.94 5.48
N GLN A 3 7.55 12.12 4.39
CA GLN A 3 7.06 11.91 3.03
C GLN A 3 8.15 11.24 2.21
N GLU A 4 7.83 10.08 1.65
CA GLU A 4 8.67 9.38 0.69
C GLU A 4 8.02 9.43 -0.71
N THR A 5 8.82 9.70 -1.74
CA THR A 5 8.37 9.70 -3.13
C THR A 5 9.19 8.72 -3.94
N VAL A 6 8.53 7.82 -4.65
CA VAL A 6 9.18 6.76 -5.44
C VAL A 6 8.73 6.83 -6.89
N THR A 7 9.70 6.87 -7.82
CA THR A 7 9.44 6.81 -9.25
C THR A 7 9.25 5.35 -9.69
N VAL A 8 8.09 5.04 -10.27
CA VAL A 8 7.69 3.66 -10.65
C VAL A 8 7.84 3.36 -12.16
N GLY A 9 8.35 4.33 -12.92
CA GLY A 9 8.61 4.24 -14.37
C GLY A 9 7.46 4.75 -15.24
N SER A 10 7.49 4.42 -16.53
CA SER A 10 6.49 4.82 -17.53
C SER A 10 5.72 3.64 -18.08
N ILE A 11 4.56 3.92 -18.69
CA ILE A 11 3.71 2.95 -19.38
C ILE A 11 3.39 3.44 -20.79
N LEU A 12 3.32 2.51 -21.74
CA LEU A 12 2.92 2.81 -23.11
C LEU A 12 1.38 2.91 -23.21
N LYS A 13 0.89 3.71 -24.15
CA LYS A 13 -0.55 3.87 -24.40
C LYS A 13 -1.23 2.52 -24.67
N ARG A 14 -2.39 2.28 -24.03
CA ARG A 14 -3.19 1.03 -24.09
C ARG A 14 -2.46 -0.22 -23.55
N LYS A 15 -1.45 -0.05 -22.71
CA LYS A 15 -0.86 -1.15 -21.93
C LYS A 15 -1.28 -1.03 -20.48
N THR A 16 -1.20 -2.16 -19.78
CA THR A 16 -1.37 -2.23 -18.33
C THR A 16 -0.07 -2.73 -17.72
N LYS A 17 0.38 -2.10 -16.64
CA LYS A 17 1.59 -2.49 -15.90
C LYS A 17 1.23 -2.53 -14.41
N SER A 18 1.38 -3.70 -13.81
CA SER A 18 1.28 -3.85 -12.37
C SER A 18 2.56 -3.36 -11.71
N ILE A 19 2.43 -2.57 -10.65
CA ILE A 19 3.54 -2.08 -9.85
C ILE A 19 3.26 -2.51 -8.41
N SER A 20 4.28 -3.07 -7.76
CA SER A 20 4.23 -3.46 -6.35
C SER A 20 5.16 -2.57 -5.57
N GLN A 21 4.64 -1.89 -4.54
CA GLN A 21 5.42 -1.07 -3.62
C GLN A 21 5.22 -1.60 -2.20
N THR A 22 6.29 -1.67 -1.42
CA THR A 22 6.24 -2.06 -0.01
C THR A 22 6.42 -0.81 0.84
N VAL A 23 5.49 -0.57 1.76
CA VAL A 23 5.58 0.49 2.76
C VAL A 23 5.74 -0.16 4.12
N LYS A 24 6.76 0.25 4.88
CA LYS A 24 6.92 -0.17 6.28
C LYS A 24 6.23 0.86 7.15
N VAL A 25 5.32 0.38 7.97
CA VAL A 25 4.62 1.17 8.97
C VAL A 25 4.76 0.50 10.32
N ASP A 26 4.72 1.29 11.38
CA ASP A 26 4.62 0.75 12.73
C ASP A 26 3.31 -0.05 12.89
N ARG A 27 3.18 -0.83 13.96
CA ARG A 27 1.93 -1.56 14.24
C ARG A 27 1.09 -0.82 15.27
N ASP A 28 0.92 0.48 15.08
CA ASP A 28 0.15 1.32 15.99
C ASP A 28 -1.02 1.97 15.25
N GLY A 29 -2.22 1.45 15.46
CA GLY A 29 -3.46 1.98 14.91
C GLY A 29 -3.87 1.42 13.54
N GLY A 30 -4.49 2.31 12.74
CA GLY A 30 -5.05 1.99 11.43
C GLY A 30 -4.50 2.89 10.33
N TYR A 31 -4.36 2.35 9.13
CA TYR A 31 -3.73 2.98 7.98
C TYR A 31 -4.72 3.19 6.84
N GLY A 32 -4.69 4.37 6.23
CA GLY A 32 -5.39 4.67 4.99
C GLY A 32 -4.39 4.72 3.84
N ILE A 33 -4.69 4.00 2.76
CA ILE A 33 -3.95 4.06 1.50
C ILE A 33 -4.84 4.71 0.45
N GLU A 34 -4.40 5.82 -0.10
CA GLU A 34 -5.05 6.49 -1.24
C GLU A 34 -4.14 6.40 -2.47
N ALA A 35 -4.67 5.85 -3.55
CA ALA A 35 -4.02 5.84 -4.86
C ALA A 35 -4.78 6.79 -5.78
N VAL A 36 -4.06 7.70 -6.43
CA VAL A 36 -4.62 8.69 -7.35
C VAL A 36 -3.87 8.62 -8.67
N LEU A 37 -4.61 8.46 -9.77
CA LEU A 37 -4.03 8.46 -11.11
C LEU A 37 -4.27 9.81 -11.78
N PHE A 38 -3.22 10.35 -12.38
CA PHE A 38 -3.27 11.59 -13.16
C PHE A 38 -2.84 11.35 -14.62
N GLU A 39 -3.49 12.03 -15.55
CA GLU A 39 -3.11 12.17 -16.95
C GLU A 39 -3.14 13.66 -17.30
N ASP A 40 -2.04 14.23 -17.78
CA ASP A 40 -1.90 15.66 -18.12
C ASP A 40 -2.48 16.60 -17.04
N ASP A 41 -2.00 16.44 -15.80
CA ASP A 41 -2.43 17.17 -14.59
C ASP A 41 -3.92 17.02 -14.22
N ARG A 42 -4.65 16.14 -14.90
CA ARG A 42 -6.04 15.80 -14.57
C ARG A 42 -6.10 14.49 -13.81
N ARG A 43 -6.77 14.51 -12.67
CA ARG A 43 -7.14 13.29 -11.96
C ARG A 43 -8.09 12.46 -12.81
N VAL A 44 -7.70 11.23 -13.14
CA VAL A 44 -8.50 10.30 -13.95
C VAL A 44 -9.08 9.15 -13.13
N ASP A 45 -8.47 8.80 -12.01
CA ASP A 45 -8.98 7.74 -11.12
C ASP A 45 -8.52 7.92 -9.66
N GLN A 46 -9.25 7.30 -8.74
CA GLN A 46 -8.95 7.24 -7.32
C GLN A 46 -9.36 5.90 -6.73
N LYS A 47 -8.50 5.34 -5.87
CA LYS A 47 -8.85 4.21 -5.04
C LYS A 47 -8.40 4.42 -3.61
N THR A 48 -9.27 4.05 -2.67
CA THR A 48 -8.99 4.14 -1.24
C THR A 48 -9.08 2.75 -0.62
N MET A 49 -8.13 2.42 0.24
CA MET A 49 -8.11 1.21 1.05
C MET A 49 -7.84 1.59 2.50
N ARG A 50 -8.55 0.95 3.43
CA ARG A 50 -8.33 1.11 4.86
C ARG A 50 -7.86 -0.22 5.43
N ILE A 51 -6.82 -0.17 6.24
CA ILE A 51 -6.27 -1.31 6.96
C ILE A 51 -6.37 -0.97 8.44
N SER A 52 -7.08 -1.79 9.21
CA SER A 52 -7.29 -1.60 10.64
C SER A 52 -6.92 -2.87 11.41
N GLY A 53 -6.73 -2.75 12.72
CA GLY A 53 -6.43 -3.90 13.58
C GLY A 53 -5.01 -4.43 13.42
N ILE A 54 -4.07 -3.65 12.85
CA ILE A 54 -2.67 -4.08 12.70
C ILE A 54 -2.00 -4.24 14.08
N GLY A 55 -2.33 -3.36 15.03
CA GLY A 55 -1.84 -3.43 16.40
C GLY A 55 -2.52 -4.50 17.28
N ASP A 56 -3.69 -4.99 16.87
CA ASP A 56 -4.43 -6.04 17.60
C ASP A 56 -3.95 -7.44 17.24
N LEU A 57 -3.14 -7.58 16.18
CA LEU A 57 -2.47 -8.82 15.83
C LEU A 57 -1.30 -9.04 16.80
N THR A 58 -1.57 -9.53 18.00
CA THR A 58 -0.55 -10.24 18.78
C THR A 58 -0.17 -11.50 18.00
N PRO A 59 1.03 -11.60 17.42
CA PRO A 59 1.42 -12.82 16.74
C PRO A 59 1.59 -13.89 17.82
N THR A 60 0.65 -14.82 17.90
CA THR A 60 0.89 -16.05 18.64
C THR A 60 1.82 -16.90 17.78
N VAL A 61 2.86 -17.49 18.39
CA VAL A 61 3.84 -18.35 17.71
C VAL A 61 3.16 -19.48 16.92
N TYR A 62 1.93 -19.83 17.27
CA TYR A 62 1.08 -20.80 16.58
C TYR A 62 0.61 -20.39 15.17
N ASP A 63 0.59 -19.10 14.82
CA ASP A 63 0.04 -18.64 13.53
C ASP A 63 1.04 -18.71 12.37
N ILE A 64 2.34 -18.92 12.65
CA ILE A 64 3.37 -19.09 11.60
C ILE A 64 3.63 -20.57 11.23
N GLY A 65 2.77 -21.49 11.68
CA GLY A 65 2.84 -22.91 11.30
C GLY A 65 4.14 -23.61 11.71
N LEU A 66 4.82 -23.10 12.75
CA LEU A 66 5.93 -23.80 13.38
C LEU A 66 5.38 -24.55 14.59
N ASP A 67 4.89 -25.76 14.35
CA ASP A 67 4.55 -26.70 15.41
C ASP A 67 5.82 -27.01 16.21
N ALA A 68 5.75 -26.81 17.53
CA ALA A 68 6.85 -27.03 18.48
C ALA A 68 7.11 -28.52 18.75
#